data_AF-A0A9E2J9X1-F1
#
_entry.id   AF-A0A9E2J9X1-F1
#
_cell.length_a   1.000
_cell.length_b   1.000
_cell.length_c   1.000
_cell.angle_alpha   90.00
_cell.angle_beta   90.00
_cell.angle_gamma   90.00
#
_symmetry.space_group_name_H-M   'P 1'
#
loop_
_entity.id
_entity.type
_entity.pdbx_description
1 polymer ?
#
loop_
_entity_poly.entity_id
_entity_poly.type
_entity_poly.pdbx_seq_one_letter_code
_entity_poly.pdbx_strand_id
1 'polypeptide(L)'
;MKIGRIARIVIGLAAALAVLAGVMEMRAREELARARQARDGSETDLALKHYSRALNWYVPGGAAETAAEDLLELGLARDRAGRAREATLALMRMRSGLYGARSFYLPRRDLIERAEPVLARLRAREKLGPEATEADTARQARVYLDLMRAPGRPAFWPALAASAGFLIWVVSALGFIFRFFGRENRVAWPWAAVWAAGFVLWLWGMKWA
;
A
#
# COMPACT_ATOMS: atom_id res chain seq x y z
N MET A 1 18.21 32.90 -20.34
CA MET A 1 17.30 32.10 -21.21
C MET A 1 16.93 30.71 -20.66
N LYS A 2 17.75 30.03 -19.84
CA LYS A 2 17.43 28.68 -19.30
C LYS A 2 16.33 28.65 -18.22
N ILE A 3 16.21 29.69 -17.41
CA ILE A 3 15.25 29.79 -16.30
C ILE A 3 13.78 29.74 -16.80
N GLY A 4 13.46 30.41 -17.90
CA GLY A 4 12.11 30.40 -18.47
C GLY A 4 11.66 29.05 -19.03
N ARG A 5 12.61 28.21 -19.49
CA ARG A 5 12.29 26.84 -19.96
C ARG A 5 11.99 25.91 -18.79
N ILE A 6 12.79 25.99 -17.72
CA ILE A 6 12.56 25.20 -16.50
C ILE A 6 11.22 25.58 -15.86
N ALA A 7 10.92 26.88 -15.75
CA ALA A 7 9.65 27.34 -15.20
C ALA A 7 8.42 26.80 -15.97
N ARG A 8 8.46 26.81 -17.31
CA ARG A 8 7.38 26.25 -18.14
C ARG A 8 7.20 24.75 -17.95
N ILE A 9 8.30 24.00 -17.82
CA ILE A 9 8.24 22.55 -17.57
C ILE A 9 7.62 22.28 -16.19
N VAL A 10 8.06 23.01 -15.16
CA VAL A 10 7.52 22.87 -13.80
C VAL A 10 6.03 23.20 -13.76
N ILE A 11 5.59 24.29 -14.41
CA ILE A 11 4.18 24.67 -14.51
C ILE A 11 3.38 23.58 -15.24
N GLY A 12 3.89 23.08 -16.38
CA GLY A 12 3.24 22.01 -17.13
C GLY A 12 3.09 20.73 -16.31
N LEU A 13 4.12 20.34 -15.57
CA LEU A 13 4.07 19.17 -14.69
C LEU A 13 3.09 19.37 -13.54
N ALA A 14 3.09 20.54 -12.90
CA ALA A 14 2.16 20.87 -11.82
C ALA A 14 0.70 20.85 -12.31
N ALA A 15 0.43 21.41 -13.50
CA ALA A 15 -0.89 21.38 -14.11
C ALA A 15 -1.35 19.94 -14.42
N ALA A 16 -0.46 19.10 -14.97
CA ALA A 16 -0.77 17.69 -15.23
C ALA A 16 -1.07 16.92 -13.94
N LEU A 17 -0.28 17.13 -12.88
CA LEU A 17 -0.52 16.52 -11.57
C LEU A 17 -1.85 16.99 -10.96
N ALA A 18 -2.19 18.28 -11.11
CA ALA A 18 -3.47 18.82 -10.64
C ALA A 18 -4.67 18.20 -11.37
N VAL A 19 -4.57 18.03 -12.70
CA VAL A 19 -5.62 17.36 -13.50
C VAL A 19 -5.78 15.90 -13.06
N LEU A 20 -4.67 15.17 -12.90
CA LEU A 20 -4.72 13.79 -12.42
C LEU A 20 -5.35 13.69 -11.04
N ALA A 21 -4.93 14.54 -10.09
CA ALA A 21 -5.51 14.59 -8.74
C ALA A 21 -7.03 14.87 -8.79
N GLY A 22 -7.46 15.80 -9.65
CA GLY A 22 -8.88 16.10 -9.85
C GLY A 22 -9.67 14.91 -10.39
N VAL A 23 -9.13 14.16 -11.35
CA VAL A 23 -9.76 12.94 -11.88
C VAL A 23 -9.84 11.85 -10.80
N MET A 24 -8.76 11.64 -10.04
CA MET A 24 -8.75 10.65 -8.95
C MET A 24 -9.79 11.01 -7.88
N GLU A 25 -9.86 12.28 -7.48
CA GLU A 25 -10.84 12.76 -6.51
C GLU A 25 -12.28 12.59 -7.00
N MET A 26 -12.56 12.87 -8.28
CA MET A 26 -13.88 12.65 -8.88
C MET A 26 -14.26 11.17 -8.81
N ARG A 27 -13.34 10.24 -9.13
CA ARG A 27 -13.56 8.80 -9.02
C ARG A 27 -13.78 8.35 -7.58
N ALA A 28 -13.01 8.90 -6.64
CA ALA A 28 -13.17 8.62 -5.22
C ALA A 28 -14.56 9.04 -4.72
N ARG A 29 -15.05 10.22 -5.14
CA ARG A 29 -16.39 10.73 -4.80
C ARG A 29 -17.50 9.86 -5.36
N GLU A 30 -17.39 9.44 -6.63
CA GLU A 30 -18.35 8.52 -7.25
C GLU A 30 -18.47 7.21 -6.45
N GLU A 31 -17.33 6.60 -6.10
CA GLU A 31 -17.32 5.36 -5.33
C GLU A 31 -17.81 5.56 -3.89
N LEU A 32 -17.46 6.69 -3.25
CA LEU A 32 -17.97 7.03 -1.91
C LEU A 32 -19.49 7.21 -1.91
N ALA A 33 -20.05 7.90 -2.91
CA ALA A 33 -21.49 8.08 -3.04
C ALA A 33 -22.21 6.72 -3.20
N ARG A 34 -21.68 5.84 -4.06
CA ARG A 34 -22.19 4.46 -4.23
C ARG A 34 -22.10 3.64 -2.94
N ALA A 35 -21.00 3.79 -2.20
CA ALA A 35 -20.81 3.10 -0.93
C ALA A 35 -21.87 3.50 0.11
N ARG A 36 -22.16 4.80 0.21
CA ARG A 36 -23.19 5.35 1.10
C ARG A 36 -24.58 4.90 0.66
N GLN A 37 -24.89 4.98 -0.63
CA GLN A 37 -26.17 4.48 -1.16
C GLN A 37 -26.38 2.99 -0.83
N ALA A 38 -25.37 2.14 -1.05
CA ALA A 38 -25.45 0.72 -0.71
C ALA A 38 -25.57 0.50 0.81
N ARG A 39 -24.89 1.32 1.62
CA ARG A 39 -24.99 1.27 3.09
C ARG A 39 -26.41 1.57 3.56
N ASP A 40 -27.02 2.61 2.99
CA ASP A 40 -28.38 3.05 3.33
C ASP A 40 -29.43 2.03 2.85
N GLY A 41 -29.16 1.34 1.74
CA GLY A 41 -29.91 0.18 1.26
C GLY A 41 -29.68 -1.12 2.04
N SER A 42 -28.91 -1.10 3.13
CA SER A 42 -28.52 -2.28 3.93
C SER A 42 -27.67 -3.35 3.21
N GLU A 43 -27.14 -3.03 2.03
CA GLU A 43 -26.25 -3.90 1.25
C GLU A 43 -24.79 -3.78 1.72
N THR A 44 -24.51 -4.34 2.90
CA THR A 44 -23.24 -4.14 3.61
C THR A 44 -22.01 -4.58 2.79
N ASP A 45 -22.06 -5.72 2.11
CA ASP A 45 -20.93 -6.19 1.30
C ASP A 45 -20.65 -5.30 0.09
N LEU A 46 -21.70 -4.78 -0.55
CA LEU A 46 -21.58 -3.86 -1.67
C LEU A 46 -21.03 -2.51 -1.20
N ALA A 47 -21.50 -2.01 -0.06
CA ALA A 47 -20.98 -0.80 0.56
C ALA A 47 -19.49 -0.93 0.85
N LEU A 48 -19.05 -2.02 1.50
CA LEU A 48 -17.65 -2.25 1.81
C LEU A 48 -16.78 -2.33 0.55
N LYS A 49 -17.28 -2.94 -0.53
CA LYS A 49 -16.60 -3.00 -1.83
C LYS A 49 -16.36 -1.61 -2.41
N HIS A 50 -17.38 -0.75 -2.41
CA HIS A 50 -17.28 0.61 -2.94
C HIS A 50 -16.40 1.51 -2.06
N TYR A 51 -16.48 1.41 -0.73
CA TYR A 51 -15.55 2.11 0.15
C TYR A 51 -14.08 1.70 -0.12
N SER A 52 -13.80 0.41 -0.28
CA SER A 52 -12.45 -0.05 -0.64
C SER A 52 -11.98 0.49 -1.99
N ARG A 53 -12.87 0.61 -2.97
CA ARG A 53 -12.53 1.20 -4.27
C ARG A 53 -12.24 2.69 -4.16
N ALA A 54 -12.98 3.43 -3.33
CA ALA A 54 -12.69 4.83 -3.06
C ALA A 54 -11.27 5.02 -2.50
N LEU A 55 -10.82 4.11 -1.60
CA LEU A 55 -9.46 4.14 -1.05
C LEU A 55 -8.35 3.89 -2.09
N ASN A 56 -8.65 3.22 -3.20
CA ASN A 56 -7.68 3.04 -4.29
C ASN A 56 -7.42 4.33 -5.08
N TRP A 57 -8.33 5.30 -4.99
CA TRP A 57 -8.25 6.60 -5.64
C TRP A 57 -7.76 7.68 -4.66
N TYR A 58 -6.79 7.34 -3.81
CA TYR A 58 -6.35 8.22 -2.72
C TYR A 58 -5.71 9.51 -3.23
N VAL A 59 -6.27 10.63 -2.80
CA VAL A 59 -5.70 11.97 -2.88
C VAL A 59 -5.71 12.57 -1.48
N PRO A 60 -4.62 13.20 -1.02
CA PRO A 60 -4.55 13.77 0.33
C PRO A 60 -5.66 14.81 0.55
N GLY A 61 -6.38 14.71 1.68
CA GLY A 61 -7.51 15.58 2.01
C GLY A 61 -8.75 15.41 1.11
N GLY A 62 -8.81 14.33 0.33
CA GLY A 62 -9.90 14.03 -0.60
C GLY A 62 -10.94 13.05 -0.05
N ALA A 63 -11.89 12.65 -0.92
CA ALA A 63 -13.00 11.76 -0.59
C ALA A 63 -12.55 10.35 -0.14
N ALA A 64 -11.36 9.91 -0.53
CA ALA A 64 -10.79 8.66 -0.05
C ALA A 64 -10.55 8.67 1.47
N GLU A 65 -10.18 9.82 2.06
CA GLU A 65 -10.04 9.93 3.51
C GLU A 65 -11.39 9.84 4.22
N THR A 66 -12.42 10.48 3.67
CA THR A 66 -13.79 10.34 4.16
C THR A 66 -14.27 8.90 4.07
N ALA A 67 -13.93 8.16 3.02
CA ALA A 67 -14.21 6.73 2.92
C ALA A 67 -13.52 5.91 4.02
N ALA A 68 -12.28 6.28 4.40
CA ALA A 68 -11.58 5.65 5.51
C ALA A 68 -12.27 5.93 6.85
N GLU A 69 -12.71 7.17 7.07
CA GLU A 69 -13.48 7.57 8.26
C GLU A 69 -14.79 6.81 8.36
N ASP A 70 -15.56 6.76 7.28
CA ASP A 70 -16.84 6.04 7.20
C ASP A 70 -16.65 4.53 7.47
N LEU A 71 -15.57 3.91 6.97
CA LEU A 71 -15.24 2.52 7.26
C LEU A 71 -14.82 2.28 8.72
N LEU A 72 -14.07 3.21 9.32
CA LEU A 72 -13.72 3.15 10.74
C LEU A 72 -15.00 3.21 11.59
N GLU A 73 -15.87 4.19 11.32
CA GLU A 73 -17.13 4.35 12.03
C GLU A 73 -18.02 3.11 11.88
N LEU A 74 -18.17 2.62 10.64
CA LEU A 74 -18.91 1.40 10.36
C LEU A 74 -18.35 0.20 11.13
N GLY A 75 -17.03 0.01 11.10
CA GLY A 75 -16.37 -1.08 11.82
C GLY A 75 -16.61 -1.03 13.33
N LEU A 76 -16.47 0.15 13.94
CA LEU A 76 -16.70 0.37 15.37
C LEU A 76 -18.19 0.23 15.74
N ALA A 77 -19.11 0.62 14.86
CA ALA A 77 -20.54 0.42 15.07
C ALA A 77 -20.91 -1.08 15.02
N ARG A 78 -20.34 -1.84 14.07
CA ARG A 78 -20.59 -3.28 13.95
C ARG A 78 -19.98 -4.08 15.10
N ASP A 79 -18.83 -3.66 15.62
CA ASP A 79 -18.24 -4.24 16.83
C ASP A 79 -19.17 -4.08 18.04
N ARG A 80 -19.68 -2.86 18.28
CA ARG A 80 -20.67 -2.59 19.33
C ARG A 80 -21.97 -3.37 19.18
N ALA A 81 -22.37 -3.66 17.94
CA ALA A 81 -23.55 -4.48 17.63
C ALA A 81 -23.30 -6.00 17.70
N GLY A 82 -22.12 -6.46 18.13
CA GLY A 82 -21.77 -7.89 18.20
C GLY A 82 -21.52 -8.54 16.83
N ARG A 83 -21.50 -7.76 15.73
CA ARG A 83 -21.29 -8.26 14.37
C ARG A 83 -19.79 -8.34 14.06
N ALA A 84 -19.09 -9.22 14.78
CA ALA A 84 -17.63 -9.31 14.78
C ALA A 84 -17.00 -9.47 13.38
N ARG A 85 -17.60 -10.30 12.52
CA ARG A 85 -17.10 -10.54 11.15
C ARG A 85 -17.16 -9.27 10.29
N GLU A 86 -18.29 -8.57 10.33
CA GLU A 86 -18.48 -7.33 9.58
C GLU A 86 -17.56 -6.22 10.10
N ALA A 87 -17.42 -6.10 11.43
CA ALA A 87 -16.50 -5.17 12.06
C ALA A 87 -15.06 -5.40 11.60
N THR A 88 -14.63 -6.68 11.61
CA THR A 88 -13.30 -7.09 11.16
C THR A 88 -13.07 -6.73 9.70
N LEU A 89 -14.05 -7.00 8.82
CA LEU A 89 -13.95 -6.68 7.40
C LEU A 89 -13.82 -5.18 7.14
N ALA A 90 -14.63 -4.35 7.81
CA ALA A 90 -14.59 -2.89 7.65
C ALA A 90 -13.26 -2.29 8.10
N LEU A 91 -12.82 -2.62 9.32
CA LEU A 91 -11.57 -2.13 9.90
C LEU A 91 -10.35 -2.60 9.10
N MET A 92 -10.34 -3.86 8.65
CA MET A 92 -9.28 -4.40 7.80
C MET A 92 -9.23 -3.72 6.44
N ARG A 93 -10.37 -3.48 5.78
CA ARG A 93 -10.43 -2.78 4.49
C ARG A 93 -9.90 -1.35 4.58
N MET A 94 -10.29 -0.64 5.64
CA MET A 94 -9.78 0.70 5.93
C MET A 94 -8.26 0.69 6.13
N ARG A 95 -7.78 -0.19 7.03
CA ARG A 95 -6.35 -0.34 7.31
C ARG A 95 -5.56 -0.65 6.03
N SER A 96 -5.97 -1.67 5.28
CA SER A 96 -5.29 -2.08 4.05
C SER A 96 -5.29 -0.99 2.98
N GLY A 97 -6.39 -0.24 2.83
CA GLY A 97 -6.44 0.87 1.87
C GLY A 97 -5.49 2.01 2.23
N LEU A 98 -5.44 2.42 3.51
CA LEU A 98 -4.50 3.46 3.97
C LEU A 98 -3.03 3.01 3.88
N TYR A 99 -2.73 1.75 4.21
CA TYR A 99 -1.39 1.20 3.98
C TYR A 99 -1.06 1.07 2.49
N GLY A 100 -2.04 0.79 1.63
CA GLY A 100 -1.87 0.76 0.18
C GLY A 100 -1.58 2.14 -0.43
N ALA A 101 -2.16 3.19 0.16
CA ALA A 101 -1.87 4.59 -0.19
C ALA A 101 -0.56 5.12 0.42
N ARG A 102 0.16 4.32 1.21
CA ARG A 102 1.41 4.73 1.86
C ARG A 102 2.49 5.01 0.82
N SER A 103 3.18 6.13 1.01
CA SER A 103 4.32 6.56 0.21
C SER A 103 5.49 6.86 1.17
N PHE A 104 6.02 8.09 1.14
CA PHE A 104 7.00 8.59 2.08
C PHE A 104 6.41 8.80 3.48
N TYR A 105 5.09 9.00 3.57
CA TYR A 105 4.32 9.07 4.81
C TYR A 105 3.18 8.04 4.82
N LEU A 106 2.63 7.78 6.01
CA LEU A 106 1.43 6.96 6.20
C LEU A 106 0.22 7.90 6.32
N PRO A 107 -0.72 7.90 5.36
CA PRO A 107 -1.91 8.72 5.46
C PRO A 107 -2.79 8.28 6.64
N ARG A 108 -3.41 9.26 7.30
CA ARG A 108 -4.41 9.07 8.37
C ARG A 108 -4.01 8.03 9.43
N ARG A 109 -2.78 8.17 9.94
CA ARG A 109 -2.23 7.34 11.01
C ARG A 109 -3.14 7.29 12.24
N ASP A 110 -3.85 8.39 12.53
CA ASP A 110 -4.87 8.49 13.57
C ASP A 110 -5.97 7.43 13.44
N LEU A 111 -6.47 7.20 12.22
CA LEU A 111 -7.52 6.21 11.97
C LEU A 111 -7.01 4.78 12.15
N ILE A 112 -5.78 4.51 11.69
CA ILE A 112 -5.12 3.21 11.85
C ILE A 112 -4.93 2.90 13.34
N GLU A 113 -4.41 3.86 14.11
CA GLU A 113 -4.16 3.69 15.55
C GLU A 113 -5.44 3.44 16.35
N ARG A 114 -6.58 3.97 15.89
CA ARG A 114 -7.90 3.70 16.48
C ARG A 114 -8.44 2.31 16.11
N ALA A 115 -8.20 1.83 14.89
CA ALA A 115 -8.73 0.55 14.43
C ALA A 115 -7.93 -0.66 14.89
N GLU A 116 -6.60 -0.57 14.91
CA GLU A 116 -5.74 -1.74 15.16
C GLU A 116 -6.02 -2.44 16.50
N PRO A 117 -6.20 -1.74 17.64
CA PRO A 117 -6.52 -2.41 18.91
C PRO A 117 -7.84 -3.19 18.85
N VAL A 118 -8.87 -2.63 18.20
CA VAL A 118 -10.18 -3.27 18.04
C VAL A 118 -10.07 -4.49 17.11
N LEU A 119 -9.37 -4.33 15.97
CA LEU A 119 -9.13 -5.41 15.02
C LEU A 119 -8.33 -6.55 15.65
N ALA A 120 -7.28 -6.23 16.42
CA ALA A 120 -6.46 -7.22 17.11
C ALA A 120 -7.27 -8.01 18.16
N ARG A 121 -8.14 -7.32 18.93
CA ARG A 121 -9.08 -7.97 19.86
C ARG A 121 -10.07 -8.88 19.14
N LEU A 122 -10.66 -8.42 18.04
CA LEU A 122 -11.61 -9.22 17.25
C LEU A 122 -10.95 -10.49 16.70
N ARG A 123 -9.73 -10.37 16.16
CA ARG A 123 -8.94 -11.51 15.67
C ARG A 123 -8.53 -12.48 16.78
N ALA A 124 -8.20 -11.95 17.96
CA ALA A 124 -7.90 -12.77 19.13
C ALA A 124 -9.11 -13.62 19.55
N ARG A 125 -10.29 -13.01 19.65
CA ARG A 125 -11.55 -13.73 19.96
C ARG A 125 -11.89 -14.77 18.89
N GLU A 126 -11.75 -14.42 17.61
CA GLU A 126 -11.96 -15.35 16.49
C GLU A 126 -11.05 -16.58 16.59
N LYS A 127 -9.77 -16.40 16.94
CA LYS A 127 -8.80 -17.48 17.05
C LYS A 127 -9.02 -18.38 18.28
N LEU A 128 -9.32 -17.79 19.44
CA LEU A 128 -9.41 -18.53 20.69
C LEU A 128 -10.79 -19.17 20.92
N GLY A 129 -11.83 -18.66 20.28
CA GLY A 129 -13.19 -19.16 20.42
C GLY A 129 -13.93 -18.60 21.65
N PRO A 130 -15.20 -19.01 21.85
CA PRO A 130 -16.09 -18.42 22.87
C PRO A 130 -15.72 -18.77 24.31
N GLU A 131 -15.01 -19.87 24.53
CA GLU A 131 -14.62 -20.36 25.88
C GLU A 131 -13.40 -19.62 26.45
N ALA A 132 -12.78 -18.74 25.67
CA ALA A 132 -11.56 -18.05 26.07
C ALA A 132 -11.84 -16.99 27.15
N THR A 133 -10.98 -16.91 28.16
CA THR A 133 -11.10 -15.84 29.15
C THR A 133 -10.76 -14.48 28.54
N GLU A 134 -11.23 -13.40 29.15
CA GLU A 134 -10.86 -12.04 28.75
C GLU A 134 -9.35 -11.79 28.89
N ALA A 135 -8.70 -12.43 29.87
CA ALA A 135 -7.25 -12.34 30.05
C ALA A 135 -6.48 -13.01 28.90
N ASP A 136 -6.94 -14.17 28.42
CA ASP A 136 -6.33 -14.87 27.28
C ASP A 136 -6.54 -14.08 25.99
N THR A 137 -7.74 -13.56 25.79
CA THR A 137 -8.07 -12.69 24.66
C THR A 137 -7.19 -11.44 24.65
N ALA A 138 -7.02 -10.76 25.79
CA ALA A 138 -6.18 -9.58 25.89
C ALA A 138 -4.70 -9.90 25.59
N ARG A 139 -4.19 -11.03 26.08
CA ARG A 139 -2.83 -11.49 25.78
C ARG A 139 -2.65 -11.75 24.28
N GLN A 140 -3.57 -12.48 23.67
CA GLN A 140 -3.51 -12.79 22.24
C GLN A 140 -3.72 -11.54 21.36
N ALA A 141 -4.53 -10.59 21.80
CA ALA A 141 -4.72 -9.31 21.11
C ALA A 141 -3.44 -8.48 21.07
N ARG A 142 -2.63 -8.48 22.15
CA ARG A 142 -1.32 -7.81 22.15
C ARG A 142 -0.39 -8.42 21.10
N VAL A 143 -0.33 -9.75 21.01
CA VAL A 143 0.47 -10.45 19.98
C VAL A 143 0.03 -10.02 18.58
N TYR A 144 -1.27 -9.97 18.30
CA TYR A 144 -1.78 -9.51 17.01
C TYR A 144 -1.45 -8.04 16.74
N LEU A 145 -1.56 -7.17 17.75
CA LEU A 145 -1.24 -5.76 17.61
C LEU A 145 0.25 -5.55 17.30
N ASP A 146 1.13 -6.28 17.99
CA ASP A 146 2.58 -6.23 17.76
C ASP A 146 2.91 -6.70 16.34
N LEU A 147 2.28 -7.78 15.88
CA LEU A 147 2.43 -8.26 14.49
C LEU A 147 1.95 -7.24 13.46
N MET A 148 0.84 -6.55 13.72
CA MET A 148 0.31 -5.51 12.82
C MET A 148 1.21 -4.28 12.75
N ARG A 149 1.89 -3.95 13.86
CA ARG A 149 2.75 -2.76 14.00
C ARG A 149 4.22 -3.02 13.69
N ALA A 150 4.62 -4.30 13.59
CA ALA A 150 5.96 -4.67 13.19
C ALA A 150 6.33 -3.93 11.89
N PRO A 151 7.54 -3.33 11.79
CA PRO A 151 7.92 -2.52 10.65
C PRO A 151 7.98 -3.36 9.38
N GLY A 152 6.89 -3.37 8.61
CA GLY A 152 6.81 -4.03 7.29
C GLY A 152 7.40 -3.17 6.16
N ARG A 153 8.41 -2.34 6.43
CA ARG A 153 9.14 -1.63 5.36
C ARG A 153 10.34 -2.48 4.99
N PRO A 154 10.49 -2.90 3.72
CA PRO A 154 11.77 -3.37 3.26
C PRO A 154 12.81 -2.29 3.55
N ALA A 155 13.94 -2.69 4.15
CA ALA A 155 14.97 -1.73 4.49
C ALA A 155 15.40 -1.00 3.21
N PHE A 156 15.51 0.34 3.29
CA PHE A 156 15.76 1.19 2.12
C PHE A 156 16.99 0.72 1.32
N TRP A 157 18.06 0.38 2.02
CA TRP A 157 19.32 -0.07 1.41
C TRP A 157 19.18 -1.40 0.65
N PRO A 158 18.63 -2.47 1.24
CA PRO A 158 18.28 -3.68 0.50
C PRO A 158 17.34 -3.46 -0.69
N ALA A 159 16.29 -2.64 -0.55
CA ALA A 159 15.36 -2.36 -1.64
C ALA A 159 16.05 -1.61 -2.81
N LEU A 160 16.93 -0.66 -2.49
CA LEU A 160 17.74 0.06 -3.48
C LEU A 160 18.74 -0.89 -4.16
N ALA A 161 19.43 -1.74 -3.40
CA ALA A 161 20.35 -2.74 -3.93
C ALA A 161 19.64 -3.74 -4.86
N ALA A 162 18.45 -4.21 -4.47
CA ALA A 162 17.62 -5.07 -5.33
C ALA A 162 17.30 -4.35 -6.66
N SER A 163 16.79 -3.13 -6.59
CA SER A 163 16.38 -2.36 -7.77
C SER A 163 17.57 -2.06 -8.69
N ALA A 164 18.69 -1.58 -8.13
CA ALA A 164 19.90 -1.27 -8.88
C ALA A 164 20.55 -2.52 -9.46
N GLY A 165 20.66 -3.61 -8.68
CA GLY A 165 21.20 -4.89 -9.13
C GLY A 165 20.40 -5.47 -10.29
N PHE A 166 19.06 -5.42 -10.23
CA PHE A 166 18.19 -5.85 -11.31
C PHE A 166 18.43 -5.04 -12.59
N LEU A 167 18.51 -3.71 -12.49
CA LEU A 167 18.78 -2.85 -13.64
C LEU A 167 20.16 -3.12 -14.25
N ILE A 168 21.20 -3.25 -13.42
CA ILE A 168 22.56 -3.59 -13.88
C ILE A 168 22.53 -4.92 -14.63
N TRP A 169 21.88 -5.94 -14.06
CA TRP A 169 21.75 -7.28 -14.65
C TRP A 169 21.05 -7.28 -16.01
N VAL A 170 19.92 -6.57 -16.14
CA VAL A 170 19.18 -6.46 -17.41
C VAL A 170 19.96 -5.66 -18.45
N VAL A 171 20.49 -4.49 -18.07
CA VAL A 171 21.24 -3.62 -18.99
C VAL A 171 22.52 -4.30 -19.47
N SER A 172 23.23 -5.03 -18.60
CA SER A 172 24.42 -5.77 -19.00
C SER A 172 24.10 -6.94 -19.93
N ALA A 173 22.97 -7.62 -19.73
CA ALA A 173 22.51 -8.68 -20.64
C ALA A 173 22.18 -8.11 -22.03
N LEU A 174 21.43 -7.01 -22.09
CA LEU A 174 21.13 -6.32 -23.35
C LEU A 174 22.40 -5.80 -24.01
N GLY A 175 23.29 -5.16 -23.25
CA GLY A 175 24.58 -4.68 -23.71
C GLY A 175 25.43 -5.81 -24.29
N PHE A 176 25.46 -6.98 -23.64
CA PHE A 176 26.12 -8.17 -24.14
C PHE A 176 25.55 -8.59 -25.50
N ILE A 177 24.23 -8.74 -25.61
CA ILE A 177 23.56 -9.16 -26.85
C ILE A 177 23.86 -8.20 -28.00
N PHE A 178 23.63 -6.90 -27.83
CA PHE A 178 23.84 -5.93 -28.91
C PHE A 178 25.31 -5.76 -29.29
N ARG A 179 26.23 -5.90 -28.33
CA ARG A 179 27.66 -5.73 -28.56
C ARG A 179 28.32 -6.96 -29.20
N PHE A 180 27.87 -8.17 -28.87
CA PHE A 180 28.45 -9.43 -29.34
C PHE A 180 27.86 -9.92 -30.66
N PHE A 181 26.55 -9.77 -30.88
CA PHE A 181 25.94 -10.18 -32.14
C PHE A 181 26.15 -9.17 -33.26
N GLY A 182 26.75 -8.00 -32.98
CA GLY A 182 26.93 -6.90 -33.94
C GLY A 182 28.30 -6.79 -34.62
N ARG A 183 29.41 -7.29 -34.05
CA ARG A 183 30.77 -7.20 -34.66
C ARG A 183 31.74 -8.26 -34.14
N GLU A 184 32.59 -8.76 -35.04
CA GLU A 184 33.69 -9.70 -34.81
C GLU A 184 34.62 -9.32 -33.65
N ASN A 185 34.84 -10.32 -32.79
CA ASN A 185 35.99 -10.53 -31.91
C ASN A 185 36.38 -9.41 -30.93
N ARG A 186 35.65 -9.30 -29.82
CA ARG A 186 36.15 -8.61 -28.60
C ARG A 186 35.86 -9.43 -27.35
N VAL A 187 36.67 -9.17 -26.33
CA VAL A 187 36.72 -9.87 -25.05
C VAL A 187 35.41 -9.69 -24.26
N ALA A 188 34.74 -10.80 -23.92
CA ALA A 188 33.37 -10.82 -23.38
C ALA A 188 33.26 -10.76 -21.86
N TRP A 189 34.35 -11.11 -21.17
CA TRP A 189 34.35 -11.32 -19.73
C TRP A 189 33.98 -10.07 -18.90
N PRO A 190 34.28 -8.81 -19.30
CA PRO A 190 33.88 -7.65 -18.48
C PRO A 190 32.36 -7.51 -18.37
N TRP A 191 31.63 -7.82 -19.46
CA TRP A 191 30.18 -7.79 -19.48
C TRP A 191 29.56 -8.93 -18.68
N ALA A 192 30.15 -10.12 -18.75
CA ALA A 192 29.76 -11.27 -17.92
C ALA A 192 30.00 -10.98 -16.42
N ALA A 193 31.09 -10.30 -16.07
CA ALA A 193 31.39 -9.89 -14.70
C ALA A 193 30.40 -8.85 -14.16
N VAL A 194 30.07 -7.82 -14.95
CA VAL A 194 29.04 -6.82 -14.58
C VAL A 194 27.67 -7.46 -14.43
N TRP A 195 27.31 -8.39 -15.32
CA TRP A 195 26.07 -9.17 -15.24
C TRP A 195 26.00 -9.99 -13.96
N ALA A 196 27.06 -10.73 -13.62
CA ALA A 196 27.14 -11.52 -12.40
C ALA A 196 27.08 -10.63 -11.15
N ALA A 197 27.78 -9.49 -11.15
CA ALA A 197 27.74 -8.53 -10.06
C ALA A 197 26.34 -7.93 -9.85
N GLY A 198 25.65 -7.56 -10.93
CA GLY A 198 24.26 -7.10 -10.88
C GLY A 198 23.32 -8.16 -10.29
N PHE A 199 23.47 -9.42 -10.72
CA PHE A 199 22.68 -10.53 -10.22
C PHE A 199 22.91 -10.81 -8.72
N VAL A 200 24.17 -10.83 -8.28
CA VAL A 200 24.53 -11.02 -6.85
C VAL A 200 23.99 -9.87 -6.00
N LEU A 201 24.14 -8.62 -6.47
CA LEU A 201 23.62 -7.44 -5.80
C LEU A 201 22.09 -7.49 -5.68
N TRP A 202 21.41 -7.96 -6.74
CA TRP A 202 19.97 -8.17 -6.74
C TRP A 202 19.53 -9.21 -5.71
N LEU A 203 20.16 -10.39 -5.68
CA LEU A 203 19.85 -11.45 -4.73
C LEU A 203 20.10 -11.01 -3.28
N TRP A 204 21.20 -10.29 -3.04
CA TRP A 204 21.47 -9.72 -1.72
C TRP A 204 20.37 -8.75 -1.31
N GLY A 205 19.97 -7.83 -2.21
CA GLY A 205 18.87 -6.91 -1.96
C GLY A 205 17.57 -7.64 -1.64
N MET A 206 17.20 -8.65 -2.42
CA MET A 206 15.97 -9.45 -2.21
C MET A 206 15.96 -10.24 -0.90
N LYS A 207 17.12 -10.68 -0.40
CA LYS A 207 17.20 -11.44 0.87
C LYS A 207 16.94 -10.55 2.09
N TRP A 208 17.28 -9.28 2.00
CA TRP A 208 17.29 -8.36 3.14
C TRP A 208 16.28 -7.20 3.02
N ALA A 209 15.59 -7.09 1.87
CA ALA A 209 14.45 -6.21 1.67
C ALA A 209 13.20 -6.88 2.24
#